data_AF-A0A7C5LHX7-F1
#
_entry.id   AF-A0A7C5LHX7-F1
#
_cell.length_a   1.000
_cell.length_b   1.000
_cell.length_c   1.000
_cell.angle_alpha   90.00
_cell.angle_beta   90.00
_cell.angle_gamma   90.00
#
_symmetry.space_group_name_H-M   'P 1'
#
loop_
_entity.id
_entity.type
_entity.pdbx_description
1 polymer ?
#
loop_
_entity_poly.entity_id
_entity_poly.type
_entity_poly.pdbx_seq_one_letter_code
_entity_poly.pdbx_strand_id
1 'polypeptide(L)'
;MKLGLLVALSLCCGFTLTQSQIIGQPNDWAQPQGNITLTWTNAPALPENRDAQVLRLTIHTPSFLYTKDGSLPSPLDEYDSLAFWAYRDPAPEPTTLELQLLETDGKAKFWRRLDLTHTGWKLIEVPLRYMRRSDTRTPRWDRVRRVGFYFRHPATLSLAQLTFTKGPHRAHLTADELAAIAFPNTPRNQLKIVDKPDLLLLTDATQLDTTLLSERLTEINHCLRHDLPFLNGPDGQPTLLIFATENAYREFTPRFAAKLGGVADKPASGGYTIQAIATSSWDPNKGTLRPVYSHEYVHAWLDRVAGLPSGAGDWVQEGFANHYQIRFHPQNDLPNLIRTSIADPKQYLPLQQLCSGKRIPMNRYWQALTVVRFLLEKTSYQQHLPALFEAFHKNASTDLSPHIETILHTNWDTFTRDWLQFCRDTYAKP
;
A
#
# COMPACT_ATOMS: atom_id res chain seq x y z
N MET A 1 49.50 34.32 -37.47
CA MET A 1 49.60 34.00 -36.03
C MET A 1 48.66 34.91 -35.25
N LYS A 2 47.48 34.42 -34.87
CA LYS A 2 46.68 34.85 -33.71
C LYS A 2 45.57 33.81 -33.51
N LEU A 3 45.61 33.17 -32.35
CA LEU A 3 44.65 32.19 -31.84
C LEU A 3 43.26 32.81 -31.71
N GLY A 4 42.22 32.08 -32.14
CA GLY A 4 40.82 32.37 -31.84
C GLY A 4 40.14 31.09 -31.37
N LEU A 5 40.15 30.88 -30.06
CA LEU A 5 39.53 29.76 -29.34
C LEU A 5 38.00 29.94 -29.37
N LEU A 6 37.27 29.12 -30.11
CA LEU A 6 35.81 29.06 -30.04
C LEU A 6 35.41 27.95 -29.06
N VAL A 7 35.12 28.32 -27.82
CA VAL A 7 34.50 27.45 -26.82
C VAL A 7 32.99 27.46 -27.09
N ALA A 8 32.46 26.34 -27.58
CA ALA A 8 31.03 26.09 -27.66
C ALA A 8 30.49 25.81 -26.25
N LEU A 9 29.89 26.82 -25.62
CA LEU A 9 29.08 26.66 -24.41
C LEU A 9 27.68 26.17 -24.82
N SER A 10 27.43 24.88 -24.61
CA SER A 10 26.09 24.29 -24.66
C SER A 10 25.31 24.72 -23.41
N LEU A 11 24.47 25.74 -23.55
CA LEU A 11 23.48 26.15 -22.55
C LEU A 11 22.18 25.39 -22.83
N CYS A 12 22.04 24.18 -22.27
CA CYS A 12 20.73 23.54 -22.11
C CYS A 12 20.14 23.93 -20.74
N CYS A 13 19.67 25.17 -20.60
CA CYS A 13 18.74 25.54 -19.53
C CYS A 13 17.32 25.23 -20.00
N GLY A 14 16.89 23.98 -19.83
CA GLY A 14 15.46 23.65 -19.87
C GLY A 14 14.79 24.20 -18.62
N PHE A 15 14.18 25.38 -18.72
CA PHE A 15 13.19 25.82 -17.74
C PHE A 15 11.98 24.87 -17.82
N THR A 16 11.91 23.87 -16.95
CA THR A 16 10.65 23.18 -16.68
C THR A 16 9.76 24.17 -15.93
N LEU A 17 8.76 24.73 -16.61
CA LEU A 17 7.65 25.43 -15.97
C LEU A 17 7.01 24.49 -14.95
N THR A 18 7.23 24.74 -13.66
CA THR A 18 6.55 24.04 -12.58
C THR A 18 5.08 24.44 -12.61
N GLN A 19 4.21 23.54 -13.07
CA GLN A 19 2.77 23.75 -13.01
C GLN A 19 2.31 23.52 -11.56
N SER A 20 1.79 24.57 -10.94
CA SER A 20 1.29 24.56 -9.56
C SER A 20 -0.20 24.88 -9.53
N GLN A 21 -0.99 24.12 -8.76
CA GLN A 21 -2.42 24.41 -8.53
C GLN A 21 -2.68 24.69 -7.05
N ILE A 22 -3.15 25.91 -6.76
CA ILE A 22 -3.53 26.34 -5.40
C ILE A 22 -4.92 25.79 -5.09
N ILE A 23 -5.07 25.24 -3.89
CA ILE A 23 -6.33 24.76 -3.31
C ILE A 23 -6.48 25.27 -1.87
N GLY A 24 -7.61 24.97 -1.25
CA GLY A 24 -7.86 25.25 0.16
C GLY A 24 -8.32 26.68 0.41
N GLN A 25 -9.03 27.30 -0.54
CA GLN A 25 -9.75 28.57 -0.37
C GLN A 25 -10.90 28.42 0.65
N PRO A 26 -11.46 29.52 1.19
CA PRO A 26 -12.54 29.45 2.19
C PRO A 26 -13.70 28.53 1.83
N ASN A 27 -14.07 28.50 0.55
CA ASN A 27 -15.18 27.69 0.06
C ASN A 27 -14.84 26.22 -0.17
N ASP A 28 -13.56 25.86 -0.13
CA ASP A 28 -13.08 24.50 -0.41
C ASP A 28 -13.22 23.59 0.80
N TRP A 29 -13.38 24.12 2.02
CA TRP A 29 -13.38 23.29 3.24
C TRP A 29 -14.78 22.76 3.57
N ALA A 30 -14.86 21.46 3.87
CA ALA A 30 -16.04 20.83 4.42
C ALA A 30 -16.09 21.01 5.95
N GLN A 31 -17.28 20.85 6.54
CA GLN A 31 -17.48 21.03 7.98
C GLN A 31 -16.54 20.11 8.79
N PRO A 32 -15.89 20.66 9.84
CA PRO A 32 -14.97 19.91 10.68
C PRO A 32 -15.64 18.76 11.44
N GLN A 33 -14.85 17.74 11.75
CA GLN A 33 -15.18 16.75 12.78
C GLN A 33 -14.39 17.04 14.05
N GLY A 34 -15.08 17.07 15.19
CA GLY A 34 -14.49 17.41 16.50
C GLY A 34 -14.58 18.91 16.83
N ASN A 35 -13.87 19.32 17.88
CA ASN A 35 -13.89 20.69 18.40
C ASN A 35 -12.74 21.51 17.80
N ILE A 36 -12.88 21.88 16.53
CA ILE A 36 -11.97 22.78 15.82
C ILE A 36 -12.69 24.04 15.37
N THR A 37 -12.06 25.18 15.63
CA THR A 37 -12.51 26.50 15.15
C THR A 37 -11.68 26.88 13.93
N LEU A 38 -12.36 27.24 12.84
CA LEU A 38 -11.77 27.68 11.58
C LEU A 38 -12.08 29.17 11.40
N THR A 39 -11.06 30.01 11.28
CA THR A 39 -11.22 31.43 10.96
C THR A 39 -10.33 31.84 9.81
N TRP A 40 -10.89 32.63 8.90
CA TRP A 40 -10.14 33.25 7.81
C TRP A 40 -9.68 34.62 8.27
N THR A 41 -8.36 34.81 8.34
CA THR A 41 -7.76 36.03 8.88
C THR A 41 -6.63 36.52 7.98
N ASN A 42 -6.29 37.79 8.07
CA ASN A 42 -5.10 38.31 7.41
C ASN A 42 -3.86 37.77 8.14
N ALA A 43 -2.93 37.19 7.39
CA ALA A 43 -1.71 36.65 7.96
C ALA A 43 -0.80 37.72 8.56
N PRO A 44 0.01 37.39 9.58
CA PRO A 44 1.30 38.06 9.73
C PRO A 44 2.09 37.84 8.41
N ALA A 45 2.58 38.91 7.78
CA ALA A 45 3.10 38.91 6.40
C ALA A 45 3.81 37.60 6.00
N LEU A 46 3.28 36.89 4.99
CA LEU A 46 3.98 35.74 4.41
C LEU A 46 5.29 36.23 3.77
N PRO A 47 6.34 35.40 3.74
CA PRO A 47 7.63 35.78 3.14
C PRO A 47 7.53 36.30 1.69
N GLU A 48 6.52 35.83 0.94
CA GLU A 48 6.39 36.12 -0.50
C GLU A 48 5.08 36.83 -0.89
N ASN A 49 4.15 37.09 0.04
CA ASN A 49 2.87 37.72 -0.30
C ASN A 49 2.28 38.52 0.89
N ARG A 50 2.13 39.84 0.72
CA ARG A 50 1.83 40.75 1.85
C ARG A 50 0.35 40.81 2.25
N ASP A 51 -0.57 40.22 1.50
CA ASP A 51 -2.03 40.34 1.75
C ASP A 51 -2.81 39.00 1.64
N ALA A 52 -2.19 37.87 1.96
CA ALA A 52 -2.89 36.57 1.87
C ALA A 52 -3.85 36.34 3.06
N GLN A 53 -5.11 36.01 2.76
CA GLN A 53 -6.00 35.36 3.72
C GLN A 53 -5.45 33.97 4.06
N VAL A 54 -5.43 33.65 5.34
CA VAL A 54 -4.95 32.35 5.83
C VAL A 54 -6.00 31.68 6.70
N LEU A 55 -5.98 30.35 6.67
CA LEU A 55 -6.84 29.52 7.48
C LEU A 55 -6.20 29.36 8.86
N ARG A 56 -6.71 30.10 9.83
CA ARG A 56 -6.35 29.94 11.24
C ARG A 56 -7.17 28.81 11.84
N LEU A 57 -6.47 27.86 12.45
CA LEU A 57 -7.03 26.69 13.09
C LEU A 57 -6.76 26.74 14.59
N THR A 58 -7.81 26.55 15.39
CA THR A 58 -7.69 26.33 16.84
C THR A 58 -8.32 24.97 17.17
N ILE A 59 -7.48 24.05 17.64
CA ILE A 59 -7.82 22.65 17.92
C ILE A 59 -7.83 22.47 19.44
N HIS A 60 -8.96 22.01 19.99
CA HIS A 60 -9.10 21.77 21.43
C HIS A 60 -9.00 20.30 21.83
N THR A 61 -9.37 19.40 20.91
CA THR A 61 -9.35 17.95 21.07
C THR A 61 -8.92 17.31 19.75
N PRO A 62 -8.58 16.01 19.71
CA PRO A 62 -8.26 15.35 18.44
C PRO A 62 -9.39 15.59 17.42
N SER A 63 -9.05 16.24 16.30
CA SER A 63 -10.03 16.78 15.36
C SER A 63 -9.54 16.62 13.92
N PHE A 64 -10.47 16.63 12.97
CA PHE A 64 -10.20 16.44 11.56
C PHE A 64 -10.92 17.51 10.73
N LEU A 65 -10.22 18.09 9.76
CA LEU A 65 -10.83 18.91 8.71
C LEU A 65 -10.35 18.45 7.34
N TYR A 66 -11.16 18.65 6.32
CA TYR A 66 -10.84 18.25 4.96
C TYR A 66 -11.59 19.10 3.93
N THR A 67 -11.12 19.08 2.68
CA THR A 67 -11.73 19.80 1.57
C THR A 67 -12.96 19.07 1.01
N LYS A 68 -13.90 19.81 0.45
CA LYS A 68 -15.03 19.29 -0.33
C LYS A 68 -14.52 18.45 -1.50
N ASP A 69 -15.38 17.54 -1.94
CA ASP A 69 -15.14 16.77 -3.16
C ASP A 69 -14.96 17.70 -4.38
N GLY A 70 -14.12 17.30 -5.32
CA GLY A 70 -13.80 18.07 -6.53
C GLY A 70 -12.82 19.23 -6.34
N SER A 71 -12.30 19.47 -5.13
CA SER A 71 -11.38 20.59 -4.87
C SER A 71 -9.92 20.30 -5.26
N LEU A 72 -9.61 19.06 -5.65
CA LEU A 72 -8.24 18.62 -5.97
C LEU A 72 -8.00 18.61 -7.48
N PRO A 73 -6.74 18.83 -7.94
CA PRO A 73 -6.34 18.48 -9.29
C PRO A 73 -6.58 17.00 -9.58
N SER A 74 -6.79 16.67 -10.86
CA SER A 74 -6.91 15.29 -11.33
C SER A 74 -6.14 15.11 -12.65
N PRO A 75 -5.41 13.99 -12.84
CA PRO A 75 -5.18 12.93 -11.87
C PRO A 75 -4.00 13.25 -10.92
N LEU A 76 -4.06 12.78 -9.67
CA LEU A 76 -3.05 13.13 -8.64
C LEU A 76 -1.74 12.36 -8.73
N ASP A 77 -1.73 11.23 -9.45
CA ASP A 77 -0.54 10.42 -9.68
C ASP A 77 0.51 11.13 -10.55
N GLU A 78 0.11 12.15 -11.31
CA GLU A 78 1.01 13.02 -12.09
C GLU A 78 1.78 14.06 -11.25
N TYR A 79 1.43 14.23 -9.97
CA TYR A 79 2.04 15.23 -9.11
C TYR A 79 3.18 14.65 -8.28
N ASP A 80 4.19 15.49 -8.01
CA ASP A 80 5.37 15.12 -7.24
C ASP A 80 5.11 15.30 -5.74
N SER A 81 4.61 16.48 -5.38
CA SER A 81 4.44 16.90 -3.99
C SER A 81 3.19 17.74 -3.76
N LEU A 82 2.75 17.75 -2.50
CA LEU A 82 1.87 18.76 -1.94
C LEU A 82 2.69 19.66 -1.01
N ALA A 83 2.64 20.96 -1.26
CA ALA A 83 3.27 21.97 -0.43
C ALA A 83 2.24 22.90 0.22
N PHE A 84 2.52 23.40 1.41
CA PHE A 84 1.71 24.43 2.07
C PHE A 84 2.54 25.20 3.08
N TRP A 85 2.19 26.46 3.31
CA TRP A 85 2.78 27.25 4.38
C TRP A 85 2.07 26.98 5.71
N ALA A 86 2.85 26.75 6.76
CA ALA A 86 2.35 26.59 8.12
C ALA A 86 2.99 27.62 9.05
N TYR A 87 2.15 28.45 9.67
CA TYR A 87 2.53 29.34 10.75
C TYR A 87 2.24 28.70 12.10
N ARG A 88 3.25 28.63 12.96
CA ARG A 88 3.12 28.15 14.33
C ARG A 88 3.51 29.25 15.31
N ASP A 89 2.64 29.53 16.28
CA ASP A 89 2.98 30.44 17.39
C ASP A 89 4.10 29.85 18.26
N PRO A 90 4.87 30.70 18.97
CA PRO A 90 5.85 30.21 19.94
C PRO A 90 5.18 29.28 20.97
N ALA A 91 5.58 28.01 20.97
CA ALA A 91 5.13 27.01 21.94
C ALA A 91 6.26 26.01 22.23
N PRO A 92 6.33 25.45 23.44
CA PRO A 92 7.39 24.50 23.81
C PRO A 92 7.24 23.14 23.11
N GLU A 93 6.01 22.67 22.90
CA GLU A 93 5.74 21.33 22.37
C GLU A 93 5.46 21.31 20.87
N PRO A 94 6.01 20.35 20.09
CA PRO A 94 5.74 20.24 18.67
C PRO A 94 4.25 20.11 18.35
N THR A 95 3.81 20.73 17.26
CA THR A 95 2.45 20.49 16.74
C THR A 95 2.48 19.27 15.82
N THR A 96 1.93 18.15 16.29
CA THR A 96 1.81 16.92 15.50
C THR A 96 0.50 16.88 14.73
N LEU A 97 0.57 16.74 13.42
CA LEU A 97 -0.59 16.56 12.56
C LEU A 97 -0.36 15.45 11.52
N GLU A 98 -1.44 14.96 10.93
CA GLU A 98 -1.41 14.10 9.75
C GLU A 98 -1.99 14.83 8.57
N LEU A 99 -1.21 14.97 7.51
CA LEU A 99 -1.73 15.29 6.19
C LEU A 99 -2.38 14.01 5.63
N GLN A 100 -3.63 14.09 5.19
CA GLN A 100 -4.39 12.97 4.64
C GLN A 100 -4.94 13.32 3.26
N LEU A 101 -4.77 12.42 2.28
CA LEU A 101 -5.36 12.48 0.96
C LEU A 101 -6.35 11.32 0.85
N LEU A 102 -7.64 11.62 0.77
CA LEU A 102 -8.72 10.66 0.98
C LEU A 102 -9.51 10.41 -0.30
N GLU A 103 -9.95 9.16 -0.46
CA GLU A 103 -11.00 8.81 -1.41
C GLU A 103 -12.36 9.37 -0.94
N THR A 104 -13.35 9.42 -1.85
CA THR A 104 -14.66 10.03 -1.62
C THR A 104 -15.38 9.57 -0.35
N ASP A 105 -15.28 8.28 -0.01
CA ASP A 105 -15.94 7.69 1.16
C ASP A 105 -15.13 7.82 2.47
N GLY A 106 -13.91 8.35 2.40
CA GLY A 106 -13.00 8.53 3.54
C GLY A 106 -12.42 7.25 4.14
N LYS A 107 -12.71 6.06 3.60
CA LYS A 107 -12.26 4.77 4.17
C LYS A 107 -10.82 4.42 3.80
N ALA A 108 -10.38 4.82 2.61
CA ALA A 108 -8.98 4.71 2.19
C ALA A 108 -8.33 6.08 2.04
N LYS A 109 -7.08 6.17 2.48
CA LYS A 109 -6.29 7.39 2.42
C LYS A 109 -4.81 7.11 2.26
N PHE A 110 -4.16 8.00 1.53
CA PHE A 110 -2.73 8.24 1.71
C PHE A 110 -2.55 9.22 2.86
N TRP A 111 -1.55 9.02 3.72
CA TRP A 111 -1.33 9.93 4.83
C TRP A 111 0.13 10.07 5.23
N ARG A 112 0.47 11.22 5.82
CA ARG A 112 1.81 11.53 6.30
C ARG A 112 1.74 12.23 7.64
N ARG A 113 2.42 11.67 8.65
CA ARG A 113 2.66 12.37 9.92
C ARG A 113 3.66 13.50 9.71
N LEU A 114 3.36 14.66 10.27
CA LEU A 114 4.19 15.85 10.26
C LEU A 114 4.31 16.37 11.70
N ASP A 115 5.54 16.49 12.18
CA ASP A 115 5.85 17.09 13.48
C ASP A 115 6.40 18.50 13.22
N LEU A 116 5.60 19.52 13.53
CA LEU A 116 5.98 20.93 13.31
C LEU A 116 6.67 21.47 14.57
N THR A 117 7.99 21.61 14.49
CA THR A 117 8.85 22.08 15.59
C THR A 117 9.27 23.55 15.46
N HIS A 118 8.95 24.20 14.34
CA HIS A 118 9.34 25.57 14.05
C HIS A 118 8.41 26.60 14.71
N THR A 119 8.88 27.85 14.76
CA THR A 119 8.07 29.04 15.11
C THR A 119 8.00 29.94 13.89
N GLY A 120 6.86 30.59 13.68
CA GLY A 120 6.63 31.44 12.51
C GLY A 120 6.25 30.63 11.26
N TRP A 121 6.41 31.24 10.09
CA TRP A 121 6.10 30.62 8.80
C TRP A 121 7.19 29.63 8.37
N LYS A 122 6.75 28.47 7.88
CA LYS A 122 7.61 27.51 7.18
C LYS A 122 6.85 26.87 6.04
N LEU A 123 7.51 26.73 4.89
CA LEU A 123 7.01 25.91 3.79
C LEU A 123 7.18 24.44 4.17
N ILE A 124 6.08 23.71 4.18
CA ILE A 124 6.04 22.27 4.37
C ILE A 124 5.83 21.64 3.01
N GLU A 125 6.75 20.79 2.58
CA GLU A 125 6.65 20.04 1.33
C GLU A 125 6.58 18.55 1.63
N VAL A 126 5.58 17.88 1.08
CA VAL A 126 5.36 16.44 1.24
C VAL A 126 5.36 15.79 -0.13
N PRO A 127 6.41 15.01 -0.46
CA PRO A 127 6.42 14.20 -1.67
C PRO A 127 5.34 13.11 -1.60
N LEU A 128 4.48 13.02 -2.61
CA LEU A 128 3.32 12.12 -2.60
C LEU A 128 3.73 10.64 -2.56
N ARG A 129 4.87 10.30 -3.19
CA ARG A 129 5.46 8.94 -3.14
C ARG A 129 5.92 8.48 -1.76
N TYR A 130 6.06 9.41 -0.80
CA TYR A 130 6.43 9.10 0.59
C TYR A 130 5.26 9.22 1.56
N MET A 131 4.05 8.90 1.09
CA MET A 131 2.86 8.81 1.92
C MET A 131 2.59 7.35 2.34
N ARG A 132 2.15 7.17 3.58
CA ARG A 132 1.64 5.89 4.07
C ARG A 132 0.27 5.60 3.48
N ARG A 133 -0.12 4.33 3.48
CA ARG A 133 -1.46 3.89 3.10
C ARG A 133 -2.29 3.50 4.33
N SER A 134 -3.61 3.47 4.20
CA SER A 134 -4.49 2.86 5.21
C SER A 134 -4.21 1.35 5.33
N ASP A 135 -4.36 0.82 6.54
CA ASP A 135 -4.11 -0.60 6.82
C ASP A 135 -5.29 -1.51 6.48
N THR A 136 -6.47 -0.95 6.20
CA THR A 136 -7.72 -1.70 5.96
C THR A 136 -8.17 -1.70 4.49
N ARG A 137 -7.73 -0.71 3.70
CA ARG A 137 -7.98 -0.63 2.26
C ARG A 137 -6.89 0.18 1.59
N THR A 138 -6.29 -0.38 0.55
CA THR A 138 -5.27 0.33 -0.23
C THR A 138 -5.94 1.46 -1.01
N PRO A 139 -5.55 2.74 -0.78
CA PRO A 139 -6.06 3.87 -1.54
C PRO A 139 -5.52 3.86 -2.97
N ARG A 140 -6.27 4.44 -3.90
CA ARG A 140 -5.81 4.69 -5.27
C ARG A 140 -5.75 6.17 -5.61
N TRP A 141 -4.69 6.59 -6.29
CA TRP A 141 -4.49 8.02 -6.61
C TRP A 141 -5.59 8.58 -7.50
N ASP A 142 -6.10 7.79 -8.45
CA ASP A 142 -7.20 8.16 -9.34
C ASP A 142 -8.55 8.31 -8.63
N ARG A 143 -8.66 7.85 -7.37
CA ARG A 143 -9.86 7.93 -6.53
C ARG A 143 -9.77 8.95 -5.40
N VAL A 144 -8.60 9.52 -5.15
CA VAL A 144 -8.43 10.58 -4.16
C VAL A 144 -9.20 11.83 -4.62
N ARG A 145 -10.00 12.40 -3.70
CA ARG A 145 -10.85 13.57 -3.97
C ARG A 145 -10.75 14.66 -2.93
N ARG A 146 -10.10 14.40 -1.78
CA ARG A 146 -10.07 15.32 -0.64
C ARG A 146 -8.68 15.38 -0.03
N VAL A 147 -8.26 16.56 0.39
CA VAL A 147 -7.11 16.74 1.28
C VAL A 147 -7.62 17.13 2.66
N GLY A 148 -6.98 16.64 3.72
CA GLY A 148 -7.36 16.93 5.08
C GLY A 148 -6.19 16.90 6.04
N PHE A 149 -6.45 17.45 7.23
CA PHE A 149 -5.49 17.52 8.32
C PHE A 149 -6.13 16.92 9.56
N TYR A 150 -5.52 15.88 10.11
CA TYR A 150 -5.92 15.30 11.39
C TYR A 150 -4.94 15.74 12.47
N PHE A 151 -5.47 16.30 13.55
CA PHE A 151 -4.68 16.77 14.69
C PHE A 151 -4.86 15.81 15.84
N ARG A 152 -3.74 15.30 16.37
CA ARG A 152 -3.74 14.36 17.50
C ARG A 152 -3.85 15.05 18.86
N HIS A 153 -3.44 16.32 18.92
CA HIS A 153 -3.35 17.09 20.15
C HIS A 153 -3.91 18.50 19.93
N PRO A 154 -4.28 19.19 21.02
CA PRO A 154 -4.61 20.60 20.94
C PRO A 154 -3.47 21.40 20.30
N ALA A 155 -3.83 22.32 19.41
CA ALA A 155 -2.87 23.11 18.66
C ALA A 155 -3.51 24.38 18.14
N THR A 156 -2.69 25.40 17.88
CA THR A 156 -3.10 26.57 17.12
C THR A 156 -2.07 26.81 16.03
N LEU A 157 -2.51 26.88 14.78
CA LEU A 157 -1.65 27.11 13.63
C LEU A 157 -2.42 27.82 12.52
N SER A 158 -1.69 28.40 11.58
CA SER A 158 -2.30 28.98 10.36
C SER A 158 -1.77 28.25 9.13
N LEU A 159 -2.65 27.92 8.20
CA LEU A 159 -2.32 27.27 6.94
C LEU A 159 -2.56 28.24 5.77
N ALA A 160 -1.67 28.22 4.78
CA ALA A 160 -1.80 29.02 3.58
C ALA A 160 -1.28 28.28 2.33
N GLN A 161 -1.84 28.64 1.17
CA GLN A 161 -1.35 28.26 -0.16
C GLN A 161 -1.06 26.75 -0.32
N LEU A 162 -2.07 25.90 -0.07
CA LEU A 162 -1.94 24.48 -0.35
C LEU A 162 -1.80 24.29 -1.86
N THR A 163 -0.70 23.70 -2.30
CA THR A 163 -0.28 23.69 -3.69
C THR A 163 0.22 22.32 -4.10
N PHE A 164 -0.39 21.73 -5.12
CA PHE A 164 0.17 20.56 -5.77
C PHE A 164 1.15 20.99 -6.86
N THR A 165 2.34 20.38 -6.87
CA THR A 165 3.41 20.71 -7.81
C THR A 165 3.71 19.52 -8.70
N LYS A 166 3.69 19.73 -10.01
CA LYS A 166 4.23 18.77 -10.97
C LYS A 166 5.76 18.87 -10.96
N GLY A 167 6.42 17.72 -10.93
CA GLY A 167 7.87 17.62 -10.86
C GLY A 167 8.42 16.49 -11.73
N PRO A 168 9.73 16.22 -11.66
CA PRO A 168 10.35 15.11 -12.37
C PRO A 168 9.91 13.74 -11.82
N HIS A 169 9.36 13.71 -10.60
CA HIS A 169 8.82 12.52 -9.97
C HIS A 169 7.29 12.51 -9.99
N ARG A 170 6.73 11.32 -9.77
CA ARG A 170 5.29 11.06 -9.67
C ARG A 170 4.92 10.61 -8.24
N ALA A 171 3.64 10.33 -8.01
CA ALA A 171 3.16 9.84 -6.72
C ALA A 171 3.56 8.39 -6.38
N HIS A 172 4.30 7.72 -7.27
CA HIS A 172 4.87 6.40 -7.07
C HIS A 172 6.39 6.45 -7.03
N LEU A 173 6.99 5.55 -6.24
CA LEU A 173 8.44 5.35 -6.25
C LEU A 173 8.87 4.74 -7.58
N THR A 174 9.92 5.31 -8.15
CA THR A 174 10.64 4.70 -9.28
C THR A 174 11.48 3.51 -8.80
N ALA A 175 11.91 2.66 -9.75
CA ALA A 175 12.83 1.56 -9.45
C ALA A 175 14.13 2.05 -8.79
N ASP A 176 14.71 3.16 -9.28
CA ASP A 176 15.96 3.71 -8.74
C ASP A 176 15.78 4.32 -7.34
N GLU A 177 14.66 4.99 -7.07
CA GLU A 177 14.37 5.49 -5.71
C GLU A 177 14.16 4.35 -4.72
N LEU A 178 13.44 3.30 -5.14
CA LEU A 178 13.26 2.12 -4.30
C LEU A 178 14.59 1.39 -4.08
N ALA A 179 15.41 1.27 -5.11
CA ALA A 179 16.77 0.71 -5.02
C ALA A 179 17.62 1.46 -4.00
N ALA A 180 17.59 2.80 -4.02
CA ALA A 180 18.36 3.63 -3.08
C ALA A 180 17.92 3.44 -1.61
N ILE A 181 16.65 3.10 -1.36
CA ILE A 181 16.14 2.81 -0.02
C ILE A 181 16.47 1.37 0.40
N ALA A 182 16.29 0.43 -0.54
CA ALA A 182 16.48 -0.99 -0.30
C ALA A 182 17.96 -1.34 -0.12
N PHE A 183 18.81 -0.90 -1.03
CA PHE A 183 20.21 -1.30 -1.14
C PHE A 183 21.16 -0.09 -1.05
N PRO A 184 21.14 0.68 0.07
CA PRO A 184 21.83 1.97 0.15
C PRO A 184 23.36 1.88 0.00
N ASN A 185 23.93 0.70 0.23
CA ASN A 185 25.38 0.45 0.17
C ASN A 185 25.78 -0.35 -1.09
N THR A 186 24.85 -0.63 -1.99
CA THR A 186 25.11 -1.41 -3.21
C THR A 186 25.15 -0.47 -4.41
N PRO A 187 26.30 -0.37 -5.11
CA PRO A 187 26.39 0.41 -6.34
C PRO A 187 25.35 -0.01 -7.38
N ARG A 188 24.78 0.95 -8.11
CA ARG A 188 23.68 0.72 -9.06
C ARG A 188 23.99 -0.33 -10.13
N ASN A 189 25.25 -0.44 -10.55
CA ASN A 189 25.72 -1.43 -11.54
C ASN A 189 25.86 -2.86 -10.98
N GLN A 190 25.74 -3.03 -9.66
CA GLN A 190 25.73 -4.34 -9.00
C GLN A 190 24.30 -4.82 -8.71
N LEU A 191 23.30 -3.96 -8.91
CA LEU A 191 21.90 -4.31 -8.78
C LEU A 191 21.37 -4.94 -10.07
N LYS A 192 20.67 -6.06 -9.93
CA LYS A 192 19.85 -6.62 -11.01
C LYS A 192 18.44 -6.08 -10.85
N ILE A 193 17.90 -5.49 -11.92
CA ILE A 193 16.56 -4.93 -11.95
C ILE A 193 15.81 -5.50 -13.15
N VAL A 194 14.64 -6.08 -12.90
CA VAL A 194 13.66 -6.43 -13.92
C VAL A 194 12.47 -5.51 -13.72
N ASP A 195 12.26 -4.61 -14.68
CA ASP A 195 11.21 -3.59 -14.66
C ASP A 195 10.26 -3.83 -15.84
N LYS A 196 9.09 -4.40 -15.54
CA LYS A 196 8.02 -4.73 -16.51
C LYS A 196 6.73 -4.04 -16.06
N PRO A 197 5.78 -3.70 -16.96
CA PRO A 197 4.56 -2.97 -16.57
C PRO A 197 3.76 -3.56 -15.39
N ASP A 198 3.81 -4.87 -15.17
CA ASP A 198 3.08 -5.60 -14.13
C ASP A 198 3.97 -6.27 -13.07
N LEU A 199 5.28 -5.98 -13.08
CA LEU A 199 6.27 -6.58 -12.17
C LEU A 199 7.49 -5.68 -12.03
N LEU A 200 7.87 -5.40 -10.79
CA LEU A 200 9.18 -4.85 -10.46
C LEU A 200 9.95 -5.83 -9.56
N LEU A 201 11.12 -6.30 -10.01
CA LEU A 201 12.02 -7.17 -9.24
C LEU A 201 13.39 -6.52 -9.10
N LEU A 202 13.85 -6.33 -7.88
CA LEU A 202 15.20 -5.81 -7.60
C LEU A 202 15.96 -6.75 -6.66
N THR A 203 17.25 -6.91 -6.92
CA THR A 203 18.13 -7.68 -6.03
C THR A 203 19.59 -7.26 -6.14
N ASP A 204 20.30 -7.34 -5.02
CA ASP A 204 21.76 -7.32 -4.92
C ASP A 204 22.38 -8.74 -4.81
N ALA A 205 21.55 -9.80 -4.85
CA ALA A 205 22.02 -11.17 -4.82
C ALA A 205 22.57 -11.60 -6.19
N THR A 206 23.90 -11.59 -6.33
CA THR A 206 24.58 -11.90 -7.60
C THR A 206 24.31 -13.30 -8.13
N GLN A 207 24.05 -14.27 -7.25
CA GLN A 207 23.74 -15.66 -7.59
C GLN A 207 22.27 -15.90 -7.99
N LEU A 208 21.38 -14.95 -7.72
CA LEU A 208 19.97 -15.10 -8.06
C LEU A 208 19.79 -14.98 -9.58
N ASP A 209 19.12 -15.96 -10.18
CA ASP A 209 18.73 -15.92 -11.59
C ASP A 209 17.44 -15.10 -11.74
N THR A 210 17.59 -13.84 -12.14
CA THR A 210 16.46 -12.90 -12.26
C THR A 210 15.57 -13.23 -13.45
N THR A 211 16.10 -13.89 -14.48
CA THR A 211 15.30 -14.31 -15.65
C THR A 211 14.32 -15.38 -15.21
N LEU A 212 14.82 -16.47 -14.62
CA LEU A 212 14.01 -17.59 -14.12
C LEU A 212 12.98 -17.14 -13.08
N LEU A 213 13.38 -16.30 -12.12
CA LEU A 213 12.43 -15.79 -11.14
C LEU A 213 11.36 -14.90 -11.80
N SER A 214 11.76 -13.99 -12.70
CA SER A 214 10.79 -13.10 -13.34
C SER A 214 9.78 -13.86 -14.22
N GLU A 215 10.19 -14.94 -14.87
CA GLU A 215 9.30 -15.83 -15.63
C GLU A 215 8.28 -16.48 -14.70
N ARG A 216 8.73 -17.01 -13.55
CA ARG A 216 7.81 -17.58 -12.54
C ARG A 216 6.84 -16.54 -11.99
N LEU A 217 7.27 -15.30 -11.74
CA LEU A 217 6.36 -14.23 -11.28
C LEU A 217 5.36 -13.83 -12.38
N THR A 218 5.76 -13.86 -13.66
CA THR A 218 4.84 -13.66 -14.79
C THR A 218 3.82 -14.80 -14.89
N GLU A 219 4.22 -16.06 -14.68
CA GLU A 219 3.28 -17.21 -14.63
C GLU A 219 2.26 -17.06 -13.48
N ILE A 220 2.72 -16.60 -12.31
CA ILE A 220 1.85 -16.30 -11.17
C ILE A 220 0.85 -15.18 -11.54
N ASN A 221 1.31 -14.08 -12.13
CA ASN A 221 0.45 -12.99 -12.61
C ASN A 221 -0.61 -13.51 -13.60
N HIS A 222 -0.22 -14.39 -14.52
CA HIS A 222 -1.15 -14.98 -15.49
C HIS A 222 -2.24 -15.80 -14.80
N CYS A 223 -1.86 -16.65 -13.84
CA CYS A 223 -2.81 -17.46 -13.08
C CYS A 223 -3.75 -16.59 -12.22
N LEU A 224 -3.22 -15.57 -11.53
CA LEU A 224 -4.01 -14.61 -10.77
C LEU A 224 -5.04 -13.87 -11.63
N ARG A 225 -4.62 -13.40 -12.82
CA ARG A 225 -5.53 -12.71 -13.77
C ARG A 225 -6.56 -13.66 -14.38
N HIS A 226 -6.20 -14.91 -14.61
CA HIS A 226 -7.13 -15.93 -15.08
C HIS A 226 -8.21 -16.23 -14.03
N ASP A 227 -7.81 -16.38 -12.77
CA ASP A 227 -8.71 -16.77 -11.68
C ASP A 227 -9.54 -15.58 -11.15
N LEU A 228 -9.02 -14.34 -11.30
CA LEU A 228 -9.65 -13.09 -10.87
C LEU A 228 -9.77 -12.07 -12.02
N PRO A 229 -10.44 -12.42 -13.14
CA PRO A 229 -10.44 -11.59 -14.36
C PRO A 229 -11.23 -10.29 -14.22
N PHE A 230 -12.03 -10.17 -13.17
CA PHE A 230 -12.85 -9.00 -12.86
C PHE A 230 -12.07 -7.90 -12.11
N LEU A 231 -10.85 -8.18 -11.64
CA LEU A 231 -10.02 -7.17 -11.01
C LEU A 231 -9.36 -6.26 -12.06
N ASN A 232 -9.31 -4.96 -11.74
CA ASN A 232 -8.73 -3.96 -12.63
C ASN A 232 -7.20 -4.11 -12.75
N GLY A 233 -6.59 -3.33 -13.65
CA GLY A 233 -5.13 -3.20 -13.70
C GLY A 233 -4.56 -2.67 -12.37
N PRO A 234 -3.29 -3.00 -12.04
CA PRO A 234 -2.66 -2.57 -10.81
C PRO A 234 -2.47 -1.05 -10.76
N ASP A 235 -2.73 -0.43 -9.60
CA ASP A 235 -2.35 0.98 -9.34
C ASP A 235 -0.87 1.05 -8.94
N GLY A 236 0.00 0.88 -9.93
CA GLY A 236 1.46 0.74 -9.80
C GLY A 236 1.94 -0.71 -9.67
N GLN A 237 3.21 -0.98 -9.97
CA GLN A 237 3.75 -2.34 -10.06
C GLN A 237 3.74 -3.09 -8.71
N PRO A 238 3.23 -4.34 -8.67
CA PRO A 238 3.60 -5.29 -7.61
C PRO A 238 5.11 -5.46 -7.61
N THR A 239 5.73 -5.34 -6.43
CA THR A 239 7.19 -5.29 -6.32
C THR A 239 7.73 -6.41 -5.44
N LEU A 240 8.84 -7.03 -5.86
CA LEU A 240 9.62 -7.97 -5.05
C LEU A 240 11.07 -7.49 -4.90
N LEU A 241 11.52 -7.38 -3.66
CA LEU A 241 12.91 -7.08 -3.31
C LEU A 241 13.56 -8.32 -2.68
N ILE A 242 14.69 -8.76 -3.24
CA ILE A 242 15.46 -9.87 -2.66
C ILE A 242 16.83 -9.37 -2.26
N PHE A 243 17.14 -9.47 -0.97
CA PHE A 243 18.39 -8.99 -0.40
C PHE A 243 19.42 -10.12 -0.33
N ALA A 244 20.68 -9.84 -0.67
CA ALA A 244 21.77 -10.80 -0.64
C ALA A 244 22.01 -11.38 0.77
N THR A 245 21.64 -10.64 1.83
CA THR A 245 21.78 -11.07 3.22
C THR A 245 20.48 -10.89 4.00
N GLU A 246 20.28 -11.74 5.01
CA GLU A 246 19.14 -11.61 5.92
C GLU A 246 19.14 -10.27 6.66
N ASN A 247 20.30 -9.81 7.14
CA ASN A 247 20.38 -8.53 7.85
C ASN A 247 19.92 -7.35 6.97
N ALA A 248 20.36 -7.29 5.71
CA ALA A 248 19.94 -6.22 4.80
C ALA A 248 18.42 -6.23 4.55
N TYR A 249 17.83 -7.43 4.43
CA TYR A 249 16.38 -7.62 4.37
C TYR A 249 15.68 -7.10 5.64
N ARG A 250 16.11 -7.51 6.83
CA ARG A 250 15.49 -7.08 8.10
C ARG A 250 15.53 -5.56 8.29
N GLU A 251 16.60 -4.92 7.84
CA GLU A 251 16.80 -3.47 7.97
C GLU A 251 16.00 -2.65 6.94
N PHE A 252 15.44 -3.27 5.90
CA PHE A 252 14.65 -2.53 4.91
C PHE A 252 13.38 -1.93 5.51
N THR A 253 12.58 -2.70 6.26
CA THR A 253 11.29 -2.24 6.79
C THR A 253 11.42 -1.00 7.67
N PRO A 254 12.36 -0.93 8.66
CA PRO A 254 12.60 0.29 9.41
C PRO A 254 13.06 1.48 8.54
N ARG A 255 13.97 1.25 7.58
CA ARG A 255 14.43 2.30 6.64
C ARG A 255 13.28 2.86 5.81
N PHE A 256 12.45 1.98 5.27
CA PHE A 256 11.29 2.36 4.45
C PHE A 256 10.25 3.10 5.28
N ALA A 257 9.91 2.61 6.48
CA ALA A 257 9.01 3.29 7.39
C ALA A 257 9.51 4.70 7.76
N ALA A 258 10.81 4.87 8.01
CA ALA A 258 11.40 6.18 8.27
C ALA A 258 11.25 7.14 7.08
N LYS A 259 11.42 6.66 5.83
CA LYS A 259 11.15 7.46 4.63
C LYS A 259 9.69 7.89 4.56
N LEU A 260 8.76 7.08 5.06
CA LEU A 260 7.33 7.37 5.18
C LEU A 260 6.94 8.19 6.43
N GLY A 261 7.92 8.64 7.23
CA GLY A 261 7.67 9.43 8.44
C GLY A 261 7.04 8.60 9.57
N GLY A 262 7.32 7.30 9.59
CA GLY A 262 6.88 6.36 10.61
C GLY A 262 8.04 5.61 11.24
N VAL A 263 7.68 4.67 12.12
CA VAL A 263 8.57 3.72 12.76
C VAL A 263 7.97 2.34 12.52
N ALA A 264 8.84 1.36 12.26
CA ALA A 264 8.44 -0.04 12.13
C ALA A 264 9.54 -0.93 12.69
N ASP A 265 9.14 -2.05 13.27
CA ASP A 265 10.06 -3.07 13.75
C ASP A 265 10.63 -3.88 12.58
N LYS A 266 11.76 -4.56 12.85
CA LYS A 266 12.31 -5.54 11.92
C LYS A 266 11.32 -6.70 11.79
N PRO A 267 11.06 -7.21 10.58
CA PRO A 267 10.21 -8.38 10.42
C PRO A 267 10.86 -9.59 11.12
N ALA A 268 10.07 -10.54 11.60
CA ALA A 268 10.56 -11.81 12.17
C ALA A 268 10.51 -12.99 11.18
N SER A 269 9.60 -12.93 10.19
CA SER A 269 9.31 -13.99 9.21
C SER A 269 10.31 -14.07 8.05
N GLY A 270 10.42 -15.21 7.37
CA GLY A 270 11.34 -15.39 6.24
C GLY A 270 11.05 -14.52 5.00
N GLY A 271 9.89 -13.88 4.95
CA GLY A 271 9.48 -12.87 4.00
C GLY A 271 8.50 -11.89 4.67
N TYR A 272 8.32 -10.71 4.08
CA TYR A 272 7.40 -9.71 4.58
C TYR A 272 6.96 -8.77 3.46
N THR A 273 5.68 -8.39 3.45
CA THR A 273 5.12 -7.47 2.46
C THR A 273 4.61 -6.19 3.13
N ILE A 274 5.08 -5.04 2.65
CA ILE A 274 4.68 -3.71 3.14
C ILE A 274 4.30 -2.78 1.99
N GLN A 275 3.08 -2.24 2.00
CA GLN A 275 2.55 -1.33 0.96
C GLN A 275 2.80 -1.83 -0.47
N ALA A 276 2.43 -3.08 -0.72
CA ALA A 276 2.66 -3.81 -1.94
C ALA A 276 4.14 -4.01 -2.37
N ILE A 277 5.08 -3.95 -1.43
CA ILE A 277 6.48 -4.30 -1.65
C ILE A 277 6.76 -5.59 -0.87
N ALA A 278 6.81 -6.70 -1.61
CA ALA A 278 7.23 -8.00 -1.10
C ALA A 278 8.74 -8.00 -0.89
N THR A 279 9.19 -8.60 0.21
CA THR A 279 10.61 -8.62 0.58
C THR A 279 11.03 -9.94 1.18
N SER A 280 12.25 -10.38 0.88
CA SER A 280 12.87 -11.56 1.50
C SER A 280 14.39 -11.56 1.28
N SER A 281 15.11 -12.44 1.96
CA SER A 281 16.55 -12.67 1.74
C SER A 281 16.83 -13.80 0.75
N TRP A 282 17.98 -13.71 0.09
CA TRP A 282 18.57 -14.80 -0.68
C TRP A 282 19.02 -15.93 0.25
N ASP A 283 18.76 -17.17 -0.17
CA ASP A 283 19.24 -18.37 0.50
C ASP A 283 19.73 -19.34 -0.58
N PRO A 284 21.06 -19.52 -0.75
CA PRO A 284 21.60 -20.36 -1.82
C PRO A 284 21.19 -21.83 -1.69
N ASN A 285 20.83 -22.30 -0.48
CA ASN A 285 20.37 -23.67 -0.28
C ASN A 285 18.93 -23.89 -0.76
N LYS A 286 18.15 -22.80 -0.90
CA LYS A 286 16.76 -22.84 -1.39
C LYS A 286 16.63 -22.43 -2.86
N GLY A 287 17.64 -21.74 -3.39
CA GLY A 287 17.73 -21.40 -4.80
C GLY A 287 16.74 -20.31 -5.25
N THR A 288 16.77 -20.02 -6.56
CA THR A 288 16.05 -18.91 -7.21
C THR A 288 14.55 -18.95 -6.98
N LEU A 289 13.98 -20.14 -6.93
CA LEU A 289 12.55 -20.37 -6.82
C LEU A 289 12.14 -20.68 -5.37
N ARG A 290 12.70 -19.96 -4.39
CA ARG A 290 12.33 -20.14 -2.99
C ARG A 290 10.81 -19.85 -2.81
N PRO A 291 10.03 -20.74 -2.18
CA PRO A 291 8.56 -20.61 -2.11
C PRO A 291 8.05 -19.28 -1.53
N VAL A 292 8.77 -18.73 -0.53
CA VAL A 292 8.40 -17.46 0.12
C VAL A 292 8.35 -16.29 -0.86
N TYR A 293 9.12 -16.32 -1.95
CA TYR A 293 9.10 -15.26 -2.96
C TYR A 293 7.74 -15.21 -3.65
N SER A 294 7.20 -16.37 -4.01
CA SER A 294 5.86 -16.48 -4.60
C SER A 294 4.77 -16.04 -3.62
N HIS A 295 4.89 -16.46 -2.35
CA HIS A 295 3.93 -16.12 -1.29
C HIS A 295 3.85 -14.61 -1.05
N GLU A 296 4.98 -13.95 -0.76
CA GLU A 296 5.01 -12.51 -0.52
C GLU A 296 4.61 -11.71 -1.76
N TYR A 297 5.02 -12.17 -2.95
CA TYR A 297 4.65 -11.50 -4.18
C TYR A 297 3.13 -11.50 -4.44
N VAL A 298 2.41 -12.57 -4.05
CA VAL A 298 0.94 -12.60 -4.14
C VAL A 298 0.30 -11.57 -3.21
N HIS A 299 0.83 -11.36 -2.00
CA HIS A 299 0.39 -10.27 -1.13
C HIS A 299 0.57 -8.90 -1.80
N ALA A 300 1.75 -8.68 -2.41
CA ALA A 300 2.02 -7.43 -3.12
C ALA A 300 1.07 -7.22 -4.31
N TRP A 301 0.73 -8.30 -5.02
CA TRP A 301 -0.22 -8.27 -6.12
C TRP A 301 -1.63 -7.94 -5.66
N LEU A 302 -2.13 -8.60 -4.60
CA LEU A 302 -3.47 -8.36 -4.04
C LEU A 302 -3.62 -6.92 -3.54
N ASP A 303 -2.58 -6.36 -2.92
CA ASP A 303 -2.56 -4.96 -2.48
C ASP A 303 -2.72 -4.00 -3.68
N ARG A 304 -1.98 -4.19 -4.77
CA ARG A 304 -2.06 -3.32 -5.97
C ARG A 304 -3.32 -3.50 -6.81
N VAL A 305 -3.80 -4.73 -6.92
CA VAL A 305 -4.82 -5.11 -7.91
C VAL A 305 -6.20 -5.18 -7.28
N ALA A 306 -6.32 -5.81 -6.10
CA ALA A 306 -7.58 -5.92 -5.38
C ALA A 306 -7.82 -4.75 -4.40
N GLY A 307 -6.79 -3.95 -4.10
CA GLY A 307 -6.86 -2.90 -3.09
C GLY A 307 -6.98 -3.46 -1.67
N LEU A 308 -6.52 -4.70 -1.46
CA LEU A 308 -6.59 -5.41 -0.20
C LEU A 308 -5.18 -5.44 0.43
N PRO A 309 -4.92 -4.68 1.51
CA PRO A 309 -3.58 -4.57 2.07
C PRO A 309 -3.13 -5.86 2.78
N SER A 310 -1.82 -6.13 2.75
CA SER A 310 -1.20 -7.35 3.31
C SER A 310 -1.12 -7.39 4.86
N GLY A 311 -1.45 -6.29 5.55
CA GLY A 311 -1.15 -6.13 6.98
C GLY A 311 -1.99 -6.98 7.95
N ALA A 312 -3.17 -7.44 7.52
CA ALA A 312 -4.11 -8.14 8.40
C ALA A 312 -3.71 -9.59 8.69
N GLY A 313 -3.02 -10.27 7.75
CA GLY A 313 -2.78 -11.73 7.85
C GLY A 313 -4.09 -12.52 7.93
N ASP A 314 -5.12 -12.06 7.22
CA ASP A 314 -6.45 -12.66 7.20
C ASP A 314 -6.52 -13.84 6.21
N TRP A 315 -7.68 -14.50 6.17
CA TRP A 315 -7.89 -15.68 5.33
C TRP A 315 -7.83 -15.40 3.83
N VAL A 316 -8.11 -14.18 3.35
CA VAL A 316 -8.04 -13.83 1.93
C VAL A 316 -6.58 -13.70 1.54
N GLN A 317 -5.84 -12.85 2.26
CA GLN A 317 -4.41 -12.64 2.03
C GLN A 317 -3.64 -13.94 2.10
N GLU A 318 -3.76 -14.65 3.23
CA GLU A 318 -3.02 -15.88 3.47
C GLU A 318 -3.51 -17.03 2.61
N GLY A 319 -4.82 -17.09 2.33
CA GLY A 319 -5.41 -18.14 1.50
C GLY A 319 -4.91 -18.06 0.06
N PHE A 320 -4.93 -16.89 -0.57
CA PHE A 320 -4.42 -16.71 -1.93
C PHE A 320 -2.89 -16.89 -1.99
N ALA A 321 -2.14 -16.30 -1.05
CA ALA A 321 -0.68 -16.44 -1.03
C ALA A 321 -0.25 -17.91 -0.87
N ASN A 322 -0.89 -18.68 0.00
CA ASN A 322 -0.62 -20.11 0.14
C ASN A 322 -1.14 -20.93 -1.05
N HIS A 323 -2.32 -20.61 -1.60
CA HIS A 323 -2.86 -21.30 -2.77
C HIS A 323 -1.88 -21.26 -3.95
N TYR A 324 -1.41 -20.07 -4.32
CA TYR A 324 -0.45 -19.93 -5.42
C TYR A 324 0.95 -20.42 -5.04
N GLN A 325 1.40 -20.24 -3.80
CA GLN A 325 2.66 -20.85 -3.37
C GLN A 325 2.64 -22.38 -3.60
N ILE A 326 1.60 -23.08 -3.14
CA ILE A 326 1.50 -24.53 -3.28
C ILE A 326 1.34 -24.97 -4.73
N ARG A 327 0.63 -24.20 -5.56
CA ARG A 327 0.49 -24.48 -7.00
C ARG A 327 1.86 -24.54 -7.71
N PHE A 328 2.79 -23.69 -7.31
CA PHE A 328 4.11 -23.56 -7.92
C PHE A 328 5.22 -24.29 -7.16
N HIS A 329 4.99 -24.61 -5.88
CA HIS A 329 5.89 -25.31 -4.96
C HIS A 329 5.10 -26.37 -4.16
N PRO A 330 4.71 -27.49 -4.80
CA PRO A 330 3.88 -28.50 -4.15
C PRO A 330 4.56 -29.09 -2.90
N GLN A 331 3.76 -29.34 -1.87
CA GLN A 331 4.17 -30.02 -0.65
C GLN A 331 3.56 -31.42 -0.62
N ASN A 332 4.40 -32.45 -0.57
CA ASN A 332 3.97 -33.85 -0.70
C ASN A 332 3.00 -34.29 0.41
N ASP A 333 3.12 -33.74 1.61
CA ASP A 333 2.33 -34.11 2.78
C ASP A 333 1.05 -33.29 2.94
N LEU A 334 0.87 -32.22 2.17
CA LEU A 334 -0.29 -31.33 2.29
C LEU A 334 -1.64 -32.04 2.09
N PRO A 335 -1.84 -32.93 1.09
CA PRO A 335 -3.10 -33.67 0.97
C PRO A 335 -3.42 -34.50 2.22
N ASN A 336 -2.40 -35.15 2.80
CA ASN A 336 -2.56 -35.91 4.02
C ASN A 336 -2.91 -35.02 5.21
N LEU A 337 -2.21 -33.89 5.37
CA LEU A 337 -2.50 -32.89 6.41
C LEU A 337 -3.96 -32.40 6.33
N ILE A 338 -4.44 -32.06 5.13
CA ILE A 338 -5.81 -31.57 4.94
C ILE A 338 -6.80 -32.69 5.31
N ARG A 339 -6.61 -33.89 4.78
CA ARG A 339 -7.48 -35.05 5.02
C ARG A 339 -7.59 -35.39 6.51
N THR A 340 -6.47 -35.43 7.23
CA THR A 340 -6.48 -35.71 8.68
C THR A 340 -7.11 -34.56 9.45
N SER A 341 -6.90 -33.32 9.02
CA SER A 341 -7.44 -32.14 9.72
C SER A 341 -8.95 -32.02 9.54
N ILE A 342 -9.50 -32.26 8.35
CA ILE A 342 -10.96 -32.17 8.13
C ILE A 342 -11.75 -33.34 8.75
N ALA A 343 -11.08 -34.42 9.15
CA ALA A 343 -11.69 -35.57 9.82
C ALA A 343 -11.97 -35.32 11.30
N ASP A 344 -11.27 -34.37 11.93
CA ASP A 344 -11.45 -33.98 13.33
C ASP A 344 -11.79 -32.49 13.43
N PRO A 345 -13.05 -32.13 13.80
CA PRO A 345 -13.47 -30.73 13.98
C PRO A 345 -12.62 -29.90 14.94
N LYS A 346 -11.78 -30.51 15.78
CA LYS A 346 -10.85 -29.80 16.67
C LYS A 346 -9.60 -29.30 15.94
N GLN A 347 -9.30 -29.81 14.76
CA GLN A 347 -8.09 -29.49 13.99
C GLN A 347 -8.27 -28.29 13.05
N TYR A 348 -9.49 -27.83 12.83
CA TYR A 348 -9.80 -26.65 12.02
C TYR A 348 -10.67 -25.65 12.77
N LEU A 349 -10.62 -24.39 12.38
CA LEU A 349 -11.48 -23.35 12.96
C LEU A 349 -12.87 -23.40 12.32
N PRO A 350 -13.96 -23.08 13.04
CA PRO A 350 -15.23 -22.77 12.40
C PRO A 350 -15.03 -21.74 11.28
N LEU A 351 -15.62 -21.93 10.09
CA LEU A 351 -15.37 -21.05 8.94
C LEU A 351 -15.78 -19.60 9.21
N GLN A 352 -16.80 -19.36 10.03
CA GLN A 352 -17.16 -18.02 10.48
C GLN A 352 -16.02 -17.32 11.24
N GLN A 353 -15.25 -18.07 12.04
CA GLN A 353 -14.10 -17.53 12.76
C GLN A 353 -12.91 -17.32 11.83
N LEU A 354 -12.62 -18.30 10.95
CA LEU A 354 -11.55 -18.21 9.96
C LEU A 354 -11.77 -17.01 9.03
N CYS A 355 -13.00 -16.86 8.53
CA CYS A 355 -13.38 -15.86 7.53
C CYS A 355 -13.89 -14.53 8.13
N SER A 356 -13.44 -14.19 9.34
CA SER A 356 -13.88 -12.99 10.07
C SER A 356 -13.15 -11.69 9.69
N GLY A 357 -12.24 -11.75 8.72
CA GLY A 357 -11.34 -10.66 8.34
C GLY A 357 -10.27 -10.30 9.38
N LYS A 358 -10.14 -11.10 10.44
CA LYS A 358 -9.08 -10.97 11.44
C LYS A 358 -7.88 -11.82 11.08
N ARG A 359 -6.74 -11.52 11.71
CA ARG A 359 -5.53 -12.33 11.60
C ARG A 359 -5.81 -13.79 11.96
N ILE A 360 -5.37 -14.70 11.11
CA ILE A 360 -5.45 -16.14 11.37
C ILE A 360 -4.08 -16.69 11.77
N PRO A 361 -4.01 -17.73 12.63
CA PRO A 361 -2.74 -18.32 13.01
C PRO A 361 -2.15 -19.16 11.87
N MET A 362 -0.81 -19.21 11.79
CA MET A 362 -0.08 -19.89 10.71
C MET A 362 -0.45 -21.38 10.54
N ASN A 363 -0.77 -22.07 11.64
CA ASN A 363 -1.25 -23.47 11.60
C ASN A 363 -2.68 -23.64 11.03
N ARG A 364 -3.28 -22.56 10.51
CA ARG A 364 -4.55 -22.55 9.79
C ARG A 364 -4.43 -22.03 8.35
N TYR A 365 -3.21 -21.79 7.86
CA TYR A 365 -2.99 -21.38 6.46
C TYR A 365 -3.45 -22.44 5.47
N TRP A 366 -3.32 -23.74 5.81
CA TRP A 366 -3.90 -24.83 5.01
C TRP A 366 -5.43 -24.72 4.89
N GLN A 367 -6.09 -24.19 5.92
CA GLN A 367 -7.53 -24.03 5.92
C GLN A 367 -7.93 -22.84 5.05
N ALA A 368 -7.24 -21.70 5.19
CA ALA A 368 -7.47 -20.54 4.32
C ALA A 368 -7.21 -20.85 2.84
N LEU A 369 -6.13 -21.56 2.51
CA LEU A 369 -5.83 -21.92 1.12
C LEU A 369 -6.91 -22.84 0.51
N THR A 370 -7.46 -23.77 1.30
CA THR A 370 -8.53 -24.66 0.80
C THR A 370 -9.85 -23.95 0.66
N VAL A 371 -10.16 -22.95 1.50
CA VAL A 371 -11.33 -22.07 1.33
C VAL A 371 -11.19 -21.23 0.07
N VAL A 372 -10.03 -20.59 -0.16
CA VAL A 372 -9.79 -19.83 -1.39
C VAL A 372 -9.91 -20.73 -2.62
N ARG A 373 -9.25 -21.90 -2.61
CA ARG A 373 -9.35 -22.87 -3.71
C ARG A 373 -10.80 -23.32 -3.96
N PHE A 374 -11.56 -23.58 -2.89
CA PHE A 374 -12.98 -23.91 -2.98
C PHE A 374 -13.79 -22.81 -3.67
N LEU A 375 -13.59 -21.54 -3.28
CA LEU A 375 -14.26 -20.40 -3.90
C LEU A 375 -13.87 -20.21 -5.37
N LEU A 376 -12.61 -20.50 -5.73
CA LEU A 376 -12.12 -20.42 -7.11
C LEU A 376 -12.64 -21.55 -8.00
N GLU A 377 -12.77 -22.77 -7.48
CA GLU A 377 -13.04 -23.96 -8.29
C GLU A 377 -14.51 -24.39 -8.32
N LYS A 378 -15.30 -24.09 -7.27
CA LYS A 378 -16.73 -24.41 -7.27
C LYS A 378 -17.50 -23.31 -7.96
N THR A 379 -18.01 -23.60 -9.16
CA THR A 379 -18.77 -22.67 -10.02
C THR A 379 -19.88 -21.92 -9.29
N SER A 380 -20.61 -22.61 -8.39
CA SER A 380 -21.68 -22.00 -7.59
C SER A 380 -21.21 -20.86 -6.70
N TYR A 381 -19.94 -20.84 -6.28
CA TYR A 381 -19.34 -19.80 -5.46
C TYR A 381 -18.47 -18.84 -6.29
N GLN A 382 -17.75 -19.37 -7.29
CA GLN A 382 -16.85 -18.61 -8.16
C GLN A 382 -17.54 -17.43 -8.84
N GLN A 383 -18.77 -17.62 -9.33
CA GLN A 383 -19.55 -16.58 -10.00
C GLN A 383 -19.84 -15.35 -9.11
N HIS A 384 -19.75 -15.50 -7.79
CA HIS A 384 -20.02 -14.43 -6.82
C HIS A 384 -18.75 -13.66 -6.40
N LEU A 385 -17.57 -14.10 -6.82
CA LEU A 385 -16.30 -13.45 -6.49
C LEU A 385 -16.23 -11.97 -6.88
N PRO A 386 -16.74 -11.51 -8.05
CA PRO A 386 -16.73 -10.08 -8.38
C PRO A 386 -17.46 -9.24 -7.34
N ALA A 387 -18.69 -9.62 -6.99
CA ALA A 387 -19.50 -8.91 -6.01
C ALA A 387 -18.88 -8.99 -4.60
N LEU A 388 -18.27 -10.13 -4.25
CA LEU A 388 -17.63 -10.31 -2.95
C LEU A 388 -16.40 -9.41 -2.79
N PHE A 389 -15.53 -9.33 -3.81
CA PHE A 389 -14.36 -8.44 -3.78
C PHE A 389 -14.76 -6.96 -3.78
N GLU A 390 -15.80 -6.58 -4.52
CA GLU A 390 -16.36 -5.22 -4.46
C GLU A 390 -16.85 -4.90 -3.04
N ALA A 391 -17.54 -5.84 -2.39
CA ALA A 391 -18.00 -5.68 -1.02
C ALA A 391 -16.85 -5.57 -0.02
N PHE A 392 -15.79 -6.38 -0.15
CA PHE A 392 -14.60 -6.28 0.69
C PHE A 392 -13.92 -4.92 0.55
N HIS A 393 -13.78 -4.44 -0.68
CA HIS A 393 -13.23 -3.12 -0.96
C HIS A 393 -14.11 -2.00 -0.38
N LYS A 394 -15.43 -2.06 -0.59
CA LYS A 394 -16.38 -1.07 -0.06
C LYS A 394 -16.41 -1.04 1.46
N ASN A 395 -16.27 -2.19 2.11
CA ASN A 395 -16.35 -2.33 3.57
C ASN A 395 -14.99 -2.16 4.26
N ALA A 396 -13.88 -2.15 3.51
CA ALA A 396 -12.52 -2.17 4.05
C ALA A 396 -12.33 -3.32 5.05
N SER A 397 -12.89 -4.48 4.73
CA SER A 397 -12.90 -5.69 5.56
C SER A 397 -13.11 -6.92 4.69
N THR A 398 -12.43 -8.02 5.03
CA THR A 398 -12.59 -9.34 4.41
C THR A 398 -13.47 -10.28 5.23
N ASP A 399 -14.23 -9.73 6.20
CA ASP A 399 -15.26 -10.48 6.94
C ASP A 399 -16.35 -10.96 5.98
N LEU A 400 -16.50 -12.28 5.88
CA LEU A 400 -17.48 -12.92 5.01
C LEU A 400 -18.89 -12.94 5.63
N SER A 401 -19.03 -12.74 6.94
CA SER A 401 -20.30 -12.87 7.67
C SER A 401 -21.44 -12.02 7.09
N PRO A 402 -21.22 -10.73 6.75
CA PRO A 402 -22.28 -9.90 6.16
C PRO A 402 -22.69 -10.30 4.74
N HIS A 403 -21.93 -11.19 4.11
CA HIS A 403 -21.97 -11.50 2.68
C HIS A 403 -22.41 -12.95 2.38
N ILE A 404 -22.46 -13.81 3.39
CA ILE A 404 -22.78 -15.24 3.23
C ILE A 404 -24.19 -15.45 2.63
N GLU A 405 -25.19 -14.73 3.13
CA GLU A 405 -26.57 -14.80 2.62
C GLU A 405 -26.79 -13.85 1.44
N THR A 406 -26.25 -12.63 1.52
CA THR A 406 -26.56 -11.55 0.58
C THR A 406 -25.82 -11.66 -0.76
N ILE A 407 -24.62 -12.24 -0.76
CA ILE A 407 -23.77 -12.36 -1.96
C ILE A 407 -23.58 -13.83 -2.34
N LEU A 408 -23.28 -14.71 -1.39
CA LEU A 408 -23.06 -16.14 -1.67
C LEU A 408 -24.36 -16.97 -1.64
N HIS A 409 -25.49 -16.36 -1.30
CA HIS A 409 -26.81 -17.00 -1.28
C HIS A 409 -26.86 -18.33 -0.52
N THR A 410 -26.13 -18.40 0.59
CA THR A 410 -26.01 -19.60 1.44
C THR A 410 -26.01 -19.22 2.92
N ASN A 411 -25.81 -20.20 3.80
CA ASN A 411 -25.57 -20.00 5.23
C ASN A 411 -24.28 -20.71 5.66
N TRP A 412 -23.80 -20.40 6.87
CA TRP A 412 -22.54 -20.95 7.38
C TRP A 412 -22.50 -22.48 7.44
N ASP A 413 -23.61 -23.13 7.79
CA ASP A 413 -23.69 -24.59 7.86
C ASP A 413 -23.53 -25.22 6.47
N THR A 414 -24.24 -24.67 5.48
CA THR A 414 -24.16 -25.14 4.09
C THR A 414 -22.79 -24.85 3.48
N PHE A 415 -22.27 -23.64 3.67
CA PHE A 415 -20.93 -23.27 3.22
C PHE A 415 -19.84 -24.17 3.81
N THR A 416 -19.93 -24.49 5.11
CA THR A 416 -18.99 -25.39 5.78
C THR A 416 -19.10 -26.81 5.27
N ARG A 417 -20.33 -27.33 5.10
CA ARG A 417 -20.56 -28.66 4.54
C ARG A 417 -20.00 -28.78 3.12
N ASP A 418 -20.24 -27.79 2.28
CA ASP A 418 -19.79 -27.76 0.89
C ASP A 418 -18.25 -27.68 0.80
N TRP A 419 -17.61 -26.85 1.64
CA TRP A 419 -16.15 -26.78 1.73
C TRP A 419 -15.55 -28.10 2.23
N LEU A 420 -16.11 -28.72 3.26
CA LEU A 420 -15.67 -30.04 3.73
C LEU A 420 -15.79 -31.10 2.63
N GLN A 421 -16.91 -31.09 1.88
CA GLN A 421 -17.09 -32.00 0.76
C GLN A 421 -16.07 -31.75 -0.34
N PHE A 422 -15.83 -30.49 -0.71
CA PHE A 422 -14.78 -30.12 -1.65
C PHE A 422 -13.39 -30.64 -1.21
N CYS A 423 -13.04 -30.48 0.06
CA CYS A 423 -11.78 -30.99 0.58
C CYS A 423 -11.71 -32.53 0.49
N ARG A 424 -12.79 -33.25 0.80
CA ARG A 424 -12.84 -34.71 0.64
C ARG A 424 -12.65 -35.10 -0.82
N ASP A 425 -13.39 -34.48 -1.74
CA ASP A 425 -13.33 -34.82 -3.17
C ASP A 425 -11.93 -34.54 -3.77
N THR A 426 -11.31 -33.43 -3.36
CA THR A 426 -10.04 -32.95 -3.93
C THR A 426 -8.83 -33.68 -3.36
N TYR A 427 -8.87 -34.07 -2.08
CA TYR A 427 -7.71 -34.63 -1.35
C TYR A 427 -7.93 -36.09 -0.90
N ALA A 428 -8.94 -36.79 -1.44
CA ALA A 428 -9.22 -38.20 -1.11
C ALA A 428 -8.24 -39.20 -1.75
N LYS A 429 -7.54 -38.84 -2.83
CA LYS A 429 -6.61 -39.76 -3.53
C LYS A 429 -5.18 -39.53 -3.02
N PRO A 430 -4.44 -40.60 -2.68
CA PRO A 430 -3.04 -40.53 -2.27
C PRO A 430 -2.13 -40.04 -3.40
#